data_AF-A0A2K3LLU7-F1
#
_entry.id   AF-A0A2K3LLU7-F1
#
_cell.length_a   1.000
_cell.length_b   1.000
_cell.length_c   1.000
_cell.angle_alpha   90.00
_cell.angle_beta   90.00
_cell.angle_gamma   90.00
#
_symmetry.space_group_name_H-M   'P 1'
#
loop_
_entity.id
_entity.type
_entity.pdbx_description
1 polymer ?
#
loop_
_entity_poly.entity_id
_entity_poly.type
_entity_poly.pdbx_seq_one_letter_code
_entity_poly.pdbx_strand_id
1 'polypeptide(L)'
;RTNIENLAQLLRTCFIKHNKSPTTTMVRWNAHCGIRMILNVDGSNIDNPGVFGFKGLIRNFDGAWVHGFAGNIGFSNILRAELLTVYCGLVLAWDLDIKDIWCYSDSKTMIKLLFDHVNE
;
A
#
# COMPACT_ATOMS: atom_id res chain seq x y z
N ARG A 1 3.02 -17.85 -3.11
CA ARG A 1 1.59 -17.56 -3.35
C ARG A 1 0.99 -17.25 -1.99
N THR A 2 0.94 -15.98 -1.61
CA THR A 2 0.57 -15.58 -0.24
C THR A 2 -0.92 -15.30 -0.20
N ASN A 3 -1.66 -15.98 0.68
CA ASN A 3 -3.10 -15.78 0.88
C ASN A 3 -3.33 -14.37 1.48
N ILE A 4 -4.40 -13.69 1.07
CA ILE A 4 -4.82 -12.36 1.55
C ILE A 4 -4.95 -12.33 3.08
N GLU A 5 -5.36 -13.43 3.69
CA GLU A 5 -5.47 -13.58 5.15
C GLU A 5 -4.11 -13.48 5.86
N ASN A 6 -3.07 -14.11 5.31
CA ASN A 6 -1.71 -14.04 5.86
C ASN A 6 -1.15 -12.62 5.78
N LEU A 7 -1.49 -11.90 4.70
CA LEU A 7 -1.07 -10.51 4.52
C LEU A 7 -1.78 -9.57 5.51
N ALA A 8 -3.06 -9.80 5.79
CA ALA A 8 -3.82 -9.04 6.80
C ALA A 8 -3.27 -9.24 8.21
N GLN A 9 -2.86 -10.46 8.56
CA GLN A 9 -2.25 -10.76 9.86
C GLN A 9 -0.84 -10.17 9.99
N LEU A 10 -0.06 -10.18 8.91
CA LEU A 10 1.25 -9.54 8.82
C LEU A 10 1.19 -8.02 8.96
N LEU A 11 0.21 -7.36 8.33
CA LEU A 11 0.03 -5.91 8.49
C LEU A 11 -0.23 -5.50 9.95
N ARG A 12 -0.79 -6.40 10.77
CA ARG A 12 -0.97 -6.17 12.21
C ARG A 12 0.33 -6.24 13.01
N THR A 13 1.32 -7.01 12.59
CA THR A 13 2.59 -7.14 13.34
C THR A 13 3.57 -6.02 13.00
N CYS A 14 3.48 -5.43 11.80
CA CYS A 14 4.36 -4.34 11.36
C CYS A 14 4.14 -2.97 12.06
N PHE A 15 3.23 -2.86 13.03
CA PHE A 15 2.93 -1.60 13.72
C PHE A 15 4.01 -1.12 14.74
N ILE A 16 5.22 -1.69 14.72
CA ILE A 16 6.34 -1.33 15.63
C ILE A 16 7.48 -0.58 14.88
N LYS A 17 7.95 0.52 15.48
CA LYS A 17 8.68 1.69 14.92
C LYS A 17 10.00 1.45 14.15
N HIS A 18 10.22 2.31 13.13
CA HIS A 18 11.45 3.12 12.94
C HIS A 18 11.19 4.34 12.02
N ASN A 19 11.74 5.51 12.35
CA ASN A 19 11.63 6.75 11.56
C ASN A 19 12.85 6.93 10.64
N LYS A 20 12.62 7.21 9.36
CA LYS A 20 13.63 7.72 8.40
C LYS A 20 13.07 8.92 7.63
N SER A 21 13.95 9.86 7.33
CA SER A 21 13.64 11.09 6.58
C SER A 21 13.40 10.80 5.08
N PRO A 22 12.44 11.47 4.41
CA PRO A 22 12.09 11.15 3.03
C PRO A 22 13.06 11.77 2.01
N THR A 23 13.39 11.01 0.97
CA THR A 23 14.05 11.47 -0.26
C THR A 23 13.06 11.38 -1.42
N THR A 24 12.89 12.47 -2.18
CA THR A 24 11.99 12.50 -3.35
C THR A 24 12.61 11.75 -4.52
N THR A 25 11.83 10.92 -5.21
CA THR A 25 12.26 10.21 -6.44
C THR A 25 11.09 10.17 -7.42
N MET A 26 11.34 10.41 -8.72
CA MET A 26 10.31 10.19 -9.73
C MET A 26 10.07 8.68 -9.90
N VAL A 27 8.82 8.28 -9.76
CA VAL A 27 8.38 6.89 -9.97
C VAL A 27 7.39 6.85 -11.13
N ARG A 28 7.54 5.85 -12.00
CA ARG A 28 6.54 5.50 -13.02
C ARG A 28 5.99 4.12 -12.70
N TRP A 29 4.66 4.02 -12.69
CA TRP A 29 3.99 2.73 -12.58
C TRP A 29 3.96 2.03 -13.93
N ASN A 30 4.67 0.91 -14.04
CA ASN A 30 4.65 0.07 -15.24
C ASN A 30 3.37 -0.76 -15.26
N ALA A 31 2.60 -0.68 -16.35
CA ALA A 31 1.55 -1.64 -16.64
C ALA A 31 2.22 -2.91 -17.18
N HIS A 32 2.10 -4.01 -16.44
CA HIS A 32 2.52 -5.31 -16.98
C HIS A 32 1.40 -5.84 -17.87
N CYS A 33 1.79 -6.35 -19.05
CA CYS A 33 0.90 -7.00 -20.02
C CYS A 33 0.36 -8.31 -19.44
N GLY A 34 -0.66 -8.23 -18.59
CA GLY A 34 -1.31 -9.37 -17.94
C GLY A 34 -2.79 -9.10 -17.73
N ILE A 35 -3.56 -10.07 -17.25
CA ILE A 35 -5.02 -9.96 -17.07
C ILE A 35 -5.38 -9.49 -15.64
N ARG A 36 -4.40 -9.05 -14.86
CA ARG A 36 -4.53 -8.83 -13.42
C ARG A 36 -4.89 -7.39 -13.09
N MET A 37 -5.62 -7.24 -11.99
CA MET A 37 -5.86 -5.93 -11.38
C MET A 37 -4.58 -5.42 -10.73
N ILE A 38 -4.43 -4.10 -10.71
CA ILE A 38 -3.27 -3.42 -10.13
C ILE A 38 -3.76 -2.49 -9.01
N LEU A 39 -3.23 -2.66 -7.81
CA LEU A 39 -3.40 -1.78 -6.67
C LEU A 39 -2.17 -0.86 -6.55
N ASN A 40 -2.36 0.44 -6.73
CA ASN A 40 -1.33 1.46 -6.47
C ASN A 40 -1.62 2.13 -5.13
N VAL A 41 -0.61 2.19 -4.25
CA VAL A 41 -0.73 2.73 -2.90
C VAL A 41 0.34 3.79 -2.63
N ASP A 42 -0.02 4.80 -1.85
CA ASP A 42 0.86 5.88 -1.39
C ASP A 42 0.41 6.37 -0.01
N GLY A 43 1.34 6.48 0.94
CA GLY A 43 1.14 7.10 2.24
C GLY A 43 1.59 8.56 2.22
N SER A 44 0.79 9.48 2.76
CA SER A 44 1.10 10.91 2.73
C SER A 44 1.29 11.50 4.12
N ASN A 45 2.10 12.56 4.21
CA ASN A 45 2.21 13.44 5.37
C ASN A 45 2.09 14.90 4.91
N ILE A 46 1.32 15.70 5.65
CA ILE A 46 1.22 17.16 5.47
C ILE A 46 1.77 17.82 6.74
N ASP A 47 2.80 18.65 6.58
CA ASP A 47 3.52 19.38 7.64
C ASP A 47 4.42 18.52 8.57
N ASN A 48 5.27 19.15 9.39
CA ASN A 48 6.10 18.46 10.38
C ASN A 48 6.24 19.28 11.69
N PRO A 49 5.61 18.85 12.82
CA PRO A 49 4.77 17.65 12.97
C PRO A 49 3.46 17.78 12.19
N GLY A 50 3.07 16.70 11.51
CA GLY A 50 2.05 16.73 10.47
C GLY A 50 0.91 15.74 10.62
N VAL A 51 -0.10 15.93 9.77
CA VAL A 51 -1.24 15.04 9.59
C VAL A 51 -0.90 14.01 8.52
N PHE A 52 -1.11 12.73 8.85
CA PHE A 52 -0.85 11.62 7.94
C PHE A 52 -2.15 11.15 7.29
N GLY A 53 -2.02 10.66 6.07
CA GLY A 53 -3.12 10.13 5.28
C GLY A 53 -2.68 8.92 4.46
N PHE A 54 -3.65 8.19 3.95
CA PHE A 54 -3.44 7.12 2.98
C PHE A 54 -4.25 7.41 1.73
N LYS A 55 -3.78 6.92 0.58
CA LYS A 55 -4.54 6.94 -0.67
C LYS A 55 -4.07 5.84 -1.60
N GLY A 56 -4.98 5.35 -2.41
CA GLY A 56 -4.63 4.40 -3.45
C GLY A 56 -5.74 4.25 -4.46
N LEU A 57 -5.45 3.44 -5.47
CA LEU A 57 -6.39 3.16 -6.54
C LEU A 57 -6.17 1.75 -7.08
N ILE A 58 -7.26 1.18 -7.58
CA ILE A 58 -7.28 -0.08 -8.32
C ILE A 58 -7.48 0.27 -9.80
N ARG A 59 -6.67 -0.34 -10.65
CA ARG A 59 -6.74 -0.25 -12.10
C ARG A 59 -6.88 -1.63 -12.72
N ASN A 60 -7.53 -1.70 -13.87
CA ASN A 60 -7.51 -2.90 -14.68
C ASN A 60 -6.18 -3.02 -15.45
N PHE A 61 -6.04 -4.10 -16.20
CA PHE A 61 -4.83 -4.37 -16.97
C PHE A 61 -4.56 -3.38 -18.11
N ASP A 62 -5.60 -2.75 -18.66
CA ASP A 62 -5.48 -1.67 -19.64
C ASP A 62 -5.01 -0.35 -19.01
N GLY A 63 -4.82 -0.33 -17.68
CA GLY A 63 -4.49 0.86 -16.91
C GLY A 63 -5.69 1.78 -16.65
N ALA A 64 -6.90 1.36 -17.01
CA ALA A 64 -8.12 2.10 -16.73
C ALA A 64 -8.42 2.08 -15.23
N TRP A 65 -8.89 3.23 -14.72
CA TRP A 65 -9.27 3.36 -13.33
C TRP A 65 -10.55 2.55 -13.03
N VAL A 66 -10.50 1.72 -11.98
CA VAL A 66 -11.64 0.92 -11.50
C VAL A 66 -12.21 1.51 -10.22
N HIS A 67 -11.37 1.72 -9.21
CA HIS A 67 -11.79 2.28 -7.91
C HIS A 67 -10.68 3.08 -7.25
N GLY A 68 -11.01 4.07 -6.43
CA GLY A 68 -10.05 4.89 -5.68
C GLY A 68 -10.44 4.95 -4.21
N PHE A 69 -9.47 5.13 -3.33
CA PHE A 69 -9.70 5.29 -1.89
C PHE A 69 -8.71 6.28 -1.29
N ALA A 70 -9.13 6.96 -0.24
CA ALA A 70 -8.28 7.82 0.56
C ALA A 70 -8.85 7.96 1.97
N GLY A 71 -8.01 8.33 2.92
CA GLY A 71 -8.43 8.60 4.28
C GLY A 71 -7.39 9.34 5.10
N ASN A 72 -7.86 9.96 6.19
CA ASN A 72 -7.04 10.69 7.14
C ASN A 72 -6.76 9.79 8.36
N ILE A 73 -5.49 9.71 8.77
CA ILE A 73 -5.02 8.92 9.92
C ILE A 73 -4.86 9.80 11.16
N GLY A 74 -4.72 11.11 10.98
CA GLY A 74 -4.37 12.06 12.02
C GLY A 74 -2.86 12.06 12.32
N PHE A 75 -2.51 12.32 13.57
CA PHE A 75 -1.11 12.28 14.01
C PHE A 75 -0.61 10.83 14.04
N SER A 76 0.46 10.57 13.29
CA SER A 76 0.98 9.22 13.07
C SER A 76 2.45 9.28 12.63
N ASN A 77 2.90 8.28 11.87
CA ASN A 77 4.17 8.27 11.14
C ASN A 77 3.97 7.73 9.72
N ILE A 78 4.95 7.99 8.85
CA ILE A 78 4.86 7.64 7.43
C ILE A 78 4.75 6.13 7.20
N LEU A 79 5.45 5.30 7.98
CA LEU A 79 5.39 3.85 7.85
C LEU A 79 3.98 3.32 8.13
N ARG A 80 3.31 3.85 9.16
CA ARG A 80 1.92 3.50 9.47
C ARG A 80 0.96 3.94 8.37
N ALA A 81 1.22 5.09 7.73
CA ALA A 81 0.45 5.54 6.58
C ALA A 81 0.55 4.55 5.42
N GLU A 82 1.78 4.21 5.00
CA GLU A 82 2.07 3.27 3.92
C GLU A 82 1.43 1.88 4.15
N LEU A 83 1.59 1.32 5.35
CA LEU A 83 1.01 0.02 5.70
C LEU A 83 -0.52 0.07 5.71
N LEU A 84 -1.11 1.15 6.23
CA LEU A 84 -2.57 1.30 6.25
C LEU A 84 -3.13 1.46 4.84
N THR A 85 -2.40 2.12 3.93
CA THR A 85 -2.79 2.21 2.53
C THR A 85 -2.88 0.83 1.88
N VAL A 86 -1.90 -0.05 2.12
CA VAL A 86 -1.93 -1.45 1.64
C VAL A 86 -3.13 -2.19 2.23
N TYR A 87 -3.32 -2.10 3.55
CA TYR A 87 -4.43 -2.74 4.23
C TYR A 87 -5.79 -2.34 3.65
N CYS A 88 -6.06 -1.03 3.55
CA CYS A 88 -7.31 -0.51 3.00
C CYS A 88 -7.49 -0.91 1.54
N GLY A 89 -6.42 -0.90 0.73
CA GLY A 89 -6.48 -1.34 -0.66
C GLY A 89 -6.81 -2.83 -0.82
N LEU A 90 -6.31 -3.69 0.07
CA LEU A 90 -6.61 -5.13 0.06
C LEU A 90 -8.03 -5.43 0.54
N VAL A 91 -8.51 -4.73 1.57
CA VAL A 91 -9.91 -4.82 2.02
C VAL A 91 -10.84 -4.41 0.89
N LEU A 92 -10.56 -3.28 0.23
CA LEU A 92 -11.33 -2.83 -0.92
C LEU A 92 -11.31 -3.86 -2.07
N ALA A 93 -10.14 -4.42 -2.39
CA ALA A 93 -10.05 -5.46 -3.41
C ALA A 93 -10.88 -6.70 -3.04
N TRP A 94 -10.87 -7.09 -1.77
CA TRP A 94 -11.68 -8.21 -1.27
C TRP A 94 -13.18 -7.95 -1.41
N ASP A 95 -13.63 -6.75 -1.03
CA ASP A 95 -15.04 -6.33 -1.11
C ASP A 95 -15.53 -6.23 -2.57
N LEU A 96 -14.62 -5.96 -3.51
CA LEU A 96 -14.87 -5.96 -4.95
C LEU A 96 -14.74 -7.35 -5.60
N ASP A 97 -14.57 -8.41 -4.80
CA ASP A 97 -14.33 -9.80 -5.24
C ASP A 97 -13.07 -9.98 -6.13
N ILE A 98 -12.09 -9.09 -6.00
CA ILE A 98 -10.82 -9.16 -6.73
C ILE A 98 -9.84 -10.04 -5.93
N LYS A 99 -9.68 -11.30 -6.36
CA LYS A 99 -8.83 -12.29 -5.68
C LYS A 99 -7.38 -12.38 -6.16
N ASP A 100 -7.07 -11.81 -7.33
CA ASP A 100 -5.70 -11.76 -7.89
C ASP A 100 -5.34 -10.31 -8.25
N ILE A 101 -4.44 -9.72 -7.47
CA ILE A 101 -4.07 -8.31 -7.58
C ILE A 101 -2.57 -8.12 -7.37
N TRP A 102 -1.97 -7.20 -8.13
CA TRP A 102 -0.59 -6.76 -7.93
C TRP A 102 -0.57 -5.45 -7.17
N CYS A 103 0.09 -5.43 -6.00
CA CYS A 103 0.25 -4.22 -5.21
C CYS A 103 1.58 -3.53 -5.54
N TYR A 104 1.52 -2.26 -5.91
CA TYR A 104 2.66 -1.38 -6.13
C TYR A 104 2.69 -0.28 -5.09
N SER A 105 3.83 -0.13 -4.43
CA SER A 105 4.17 0.99 -3.54
C SER A 105 5.57 1.51 -3.87
N ASP A 106 5.82 2.78 -3.56
CA ASP A 106 7.11 3.44 -3.65
C ASP A 106 7.87 3.43 -2.30
N SER A 107 7.23 2.97 -1.23
CA SER A 107 7.83 2.84 0.09
C SER A 107 8.71 1.60 0.20
N LYS A 108 10.02 1.77 -0.07
CA LYS A 108 11.04 0.73 0.13
C LYS A 108 11.02 0.15 1.56
N THR A 109 10.75 0.98 2.56
CA THR A 109 10.68 0.54 3.96
C THR A 109 9.51 -0.41 4.19
N MET A 110 8.33 -0.06 3.69
CA MET A 110 7.16 -0.92 3.80
C MET A 110 7.33 -2.22 3.02
N ILE A 111 7.82 -2.15 1.77
CA ILE A 111 8.11 -3.33 0.95
C ILE A 111 9.06 -4.27 1.69
N LYS A 112 10.17 -3.75 2.22
CA LYS A 112 11.13 -4.57 2.96
C LYS A 112 10.48 -5.28 4.16
N LEU A 113 9.67 -4.58 4.95
CA LEU A 113 8.98 -5.16 6.11
C LEU A 113 8.02 -6.30 5.73
N LEU A 114 7.29 -6.15 4.63
CA LEU A 114 6.39 -7.20 4.16
C LEU A 114 7.15 -8.40 3.58
N PHE A 115 8.24 -8.17 2.84
CA PHE A 115 9.02 -9.26 2.24
C PHE A 115 9.87 -10.03 3.25
N ASP A 116 10.49 -9.35 4.22
CA ASP A 116 11.33 -10.01 5.22
C ASP A 116 10.51 -11.00 6.07
N HIS A 117 9.25 -10.68 6.37
CA HIS A 117 8.35 -11.56 7.12
C HIS A 117 7.64 -12.64 6.28
N VAL A 118 7.54 -12.49 4.97
CA VAL A 118 6.94 -13.53 4.09
C VAL A 118 7.92 -14.66 3.79
N ASN A 119 9.23 -14.42 3.94
CA ASN A 119 10.28 -15.40 3.70
C ASN A 119 10.75 -16.13 4.96
N GLU A 120 10.12 -15.87 6.12
CA GLU A 120 10.20 -16.67 7.35
C GLU A 120 9.08 -17.71 7.37
#